data_AF-A0AAF3EL67-F1
#
_entry.id   AF-A0AAF3EL67-F1
#
_cell.length_a   1.000
_cell.length_b   1.000
_cell.length_c   1.000
_cell.angle_alpha   90.00
_cell.angle_beta   90.00
_cell.angle_gamma   90.00
#
_symmetry.space_group_name_H-M   'P 1'
#
loop_
_entity.id
_entity.type
_entity.pdbx_description
1 polymer ?
#
loop_
_entity_poly.entity_id
_entity_poly.type
_entity_poly.pdbx_seq_one_letter_code
_entity_poly.pdbx_strand_id
1 'polypeptide(L)'
;MPKRLNEVILAKGEMSDKPESSKTRLEEDIIEPLFQKDFLSQLPEEIAYRIIAYLTPCDLTVCAGVLRTWQRLCEDYRMWRPKCLEKGYVKFDAPSFRFLGGWAANRANEQAGITIFSHMDLQEAYQNRREREIAYGQCYERSSWKSLYLRKKRIIANWRSRAI
;
A
#
# COMPACT_ATOMS: atom_id res chain seq x y z
N MET A 1 -43.98 -42.82 -45.57
CA MET A 1 -42.51 -42.96 -45.76
C MET A 1 -41.92 -41.56 -45.75
N PRO A 2 -40.88 -41.19 -44.97
CA PRO A 2 -40.16 -41.89 -43.90
C PRO A 2 -40.43 -41.31 -42.48
N LYS A 3 -40.43 -42.18 -41.46
CA LYS A 3 -40.54 -41.89 -40.02
C LYS A 3 -39.17 -41.96 -39.32
N ARG A 4 -38.19 -41.10 -39.63
CA ARG A 4 -36.84 -41.24 -39.04
C ARG A 4 -36.12 -39.93 -38.68
N LEU A 5 -36.83 -38.95 -38.11
CA LEU A 5 -36.11 -37.79 -37.52
C LEU A 5 -36.53 -37.43 -36.09
N ASN A 6 -37.72 -37.82 -35.62
CA ASN A 6 -38.20 -37.35 -34.31
C ASN A 6 -37.84 -38.29 -33.14
N GLU A 7 -37.43 -39.54 -33.40
CA GLU A 7 -37.06 -40.49 -32.35
C GLU A 7 -35.60 -40.33 -31.88
N VAL A 8 -34.73 -39.69 -32.68
CA VAL A 8 -33.31 -39.50 -32.32
C VAL A 8 -33.09 -38.30 -31.40
N ILE A 9 -34.03 -37.33 -31.37
CA ILE A 9 -33.91 -36.15 -30.50
C ILE A 9 -34.40 -36.46 -29.08
N LEU A 10 -35.33 -37.42 -28.89
CA LEU A 10 -35.80 -37.78 -27.55
C LEU A 10 -34.81 -38.64 -26.74
N ALA A 11 -33.90 -39.36 -27.37
CA ALA A 11 -32.96 -40.25 -26.66
C ALA A 11 -31.66 -39.57 -26.18
N LYS A 12 -31.51 -38.24 -26.37
CA LYS A 12 -30.39 -37.46 -25.82
C LYS A 12 -30.77 -36.58 -24.62
N GLY A 13 -32.02 -36.61 -24.19
CA GLY A 13 -32.49 -35.88 -23.00
C GLY A 13 -32.41 -36.67 -21.69
N GLU A 14 -32.07 -37.95 -21.74
CA GLU A 14 -32.12 -38.84 -20.56
C GLU A 14 -30.76 -39.50 -20.28
N MET A 15 -29.70 -38.70 -20.15
CA MET A 15 -28.55 -39.20 -19.39
C MET A 15 -27.77 -38.05 -18.78
N SER A 16 -27.77 -38.02 -17.45
CA SER A 16 -26.92 -37.22 -16.57
C SER A 16 -27.51 -35.95 -15.95
N ASP A 17 -28.76 -36.00 -15.49
CA ASP A 17 -29.18 -35.24 -14.29
C ASP A 17 -28.89 -36.08 -13.02
N LYS A 18 -27.60 -36.32 -12.76
CA LYS A 18 -27.17 -36.63 -11.39
C LYS A 18 -26.85 -35.29 -10.74
N PRO A 19 -27.34 -34.99 -9.52
CA PRO A 19 -27.03 -33.74 -8.87
C PRO A 19 -25.51 -33.69 -8.60
N GLU A 20 -24.76 -33.02 -9.47
CA GLU A 20 -23.36 -32.62 -9.23
C GLU A 20 -23.25 -31.74 -7.96
N SER A 21 -24.37 -31.23 -7.45
CA SER A 21 -24.48 -30.38 -6.26
C SER A 21 -23.93 -30.98 -4.97
N SER A 22 -23.72 -32.30 -4.90
CA SER A 22 -23.12 -32.94 -3.71
C SER A 22 -21.59 -32.92 -3.77
N LYS A 23 -21.01 -32.98 -4.98
CA LYS A 23 -19.55 -32.88 -5.16
C LYS A 23 -19.08 -31.44 -4.97
N THR A 24 -19.83 -30.47 -5.49
CA THR A 24 -19.50 -29.05 -5.32
C THR A 24 -19.56 -28.61 -3.86
N ARG A 25 -20.54 -29.09 -3.08
CA ARG A 25 -20.64 -28.77 -1.64
C ARG A 25 -19.53 -29.41 -0.78
N LEU A 26 -19.16 -30.66 -1.06
CA LEU A 26 -18.04 -31.32 -0.37
C LEU A 26 -16.71 -30.65 -0.70
N GLU A 27 -16.54 -30.20 -1.94
CA GLU A 27 -15.37 -29.43 -2.35
C GLU A 27 -15.36 -28.05 -1.68
N GLU A 28 -16.49 -27.33 -1.66
CA GLU A 28 -16.66 -26.05 -0.96
C GLU A 28 -16.32 -26.15 0.54
N ASP A 29 -16.88 -27.11 1.27
CA ASP A 29 -16.66 -27.30 2.72
C ASP A 29 -15.19 -27.61 3.08
N ILE A 30 -14.45 -28.27 2.17
CA ILE A 30 -13.02 -28.59 2.38
C ILE A 30 -12.14 -27.40 1.97
N ILE A 31 -12.52 -26.69 0.91
CA ILE A 31 -11.72 -25.66 0.26
C ILE A 31 -11.85 -24.29 0.96
N GLU A 32 -13.06 -23.92 1.38
CA GLU A 32 -13.36 -22.63 2.01
C GLU A 32 -12.56 -22.35 3.29
N PRO A 33 -12.39 -23.29 4.25
CA PRO A 33 -11.54 -23.05 5.42
C PRO A 33 -10.04 -22.95 5.09
N LEU A 34 -9.62 -23.42 3.91
CA LEU A 34 -8.23 -23.27 3.43
C LEU A 34 -8.02 -21.90 2.76
N PHE A 35 -9.04 -21.31 2.15
CA PHE A 35 -8.97 -19.97 1.54
C PHE A 35 -9.09 -18.81 2.53
N GLN A 36 -9.58 -19.06 3.74
CA GLN A 36 -9.65 -18.07 4.82
C GLN A 36 -8.34 -17.92 5.61
N LYS A 37 -7.31 -18.73 5.28
CA LYS A 37 -6.01 -18.68 5.93
C LYS A 37 -5.07 -17.73 5.19
N ASP A 38 -4.49 -16.79 5.93
CA ASP A 38 -3.43 -15.93 5.40
C ASP A 38 -2.16 -16.75 5.13
N PHE A 39 -1.91 -17.05 3.85
CA PHE A 39 -0.72 -17.78 3.42
C PHE A 39 0.57 -17.02 3.73
N LEU A 40 0.59 -15.68 3.67
CA LEU A 40 1.83 -14.92 3.91
C LEU A 40 2.28 -15.00 5.36
N SER A 41 1.35 -15.09 6.31
CA SER A 41 1.68 -15.29 7.74
C SER A 41 2.17 -16.71 8.06
N GLN A 42 1.92 -17.69 7.19
CA GLN A 42 2.34 -19.09 7.39
C GLN A 42 3.67 -19.43 6.68
N LEU A 43 4.11 -18.57 5.77
CA LEU A 43 5.36 -18.77 5.04
C LEU A 43 6.57 -18.31 5.86
N PRO A 44 7.75 -18.91 5.61
CA PRO A 44 9.01 -18.32 6.05
C PRO A 44 9.13 -16.88 5.55
N GLU A 45 9.70 -16.01 6.37
CA GLU A 45 9.69 -14.56 6.14
C GLU A 45 10.36 -14.19 4.80
N GLU A 46 11.42 -14.90 4.41
CA GLU A 46 12.13 -14.70 3.14
C GLU A 46 11.25 -14.99 1.93
N ILE A 47 10.41 -16.03 2.00
CA ILE A 47 9.51 -16.40 0.90
C ILE A 47 8.38 -15.37 0.81
N ALA A 48 7.81 -14.98 1.95
CA ALA A 48 6.79 -13.93 2.00
C ALA A 48 7.33 -12.60 1.41
N TYR A 49 8.55 -12.20 1.77
CA TYR A 49 9.22 -11.05 1.17
C TYR A 49 9.42 -11.22 -0.33
N ARG A 50 9.83 -12.40 -0.80
CA ARG A 50 10.04 -12.63 -2.24
C ARG A 50 8.74 -12.50 -3.03
N ILE A 51 7.62 -12.98 -2.50
CA ILE A 51 6.30 -12.83 -3.12
C ILE A 51 5.91 -11.35 -3.21
N ILE A 52 6.00 -10.62 -2.09
CA ILE A 52 5.64 -9.20 -2.02
C ILE A 52 6.55 -8.33 -2.91
N ALA A 53 7.82 -8.73 -3.11
CA ALA A 53 8.76 -8.00 -3.96
C ALA A 53 8.31 -7.86 -5.42
N TYR A 54 7.48 -8.79 -5.93
CA TYR A 54 6.95 -8.73 -7.29
C TYR A 54 5.82 -7.70 -7.47
N LEU A 55 5.23 -7.20 -6.38
CA LEU A 55 4.12 -6.26 -6.44
C LEU A 55 4.56 -4.87 -6.91
N THR A 56 3.67 -4.15 -7.61
CA THR A 56 3.96 -2.76 -7.97
C THR A 56 3.94 -1.86 -6.72
N PRO A 57 4.57 -0.67 -6.76
CA PRO A 57 4.47 0.29 -5.66
C PRO A 57 3.03 0.70 -5.31
N CYS A 58 2.10 0.66 -6.27
CA CYS A 58 0.68 0.90 -5.98
C CYS A 58 0.09 -0.28 -5.22
N ASP A 59 0.32 -1.50 -5.66
CA ASP A 59 -0.23 -2.71 -5.01
C ASP A 59 0.33 -2.85 -3.60
N LEU A 60 1.61 -2.55 -3.38
CA LEU A 60 2.21 -2.50 -2.04
C LEU A 60 1.48 -1.54 -1.08
N THR A 61 0.94 -0.43 -1.58
CA THR A 61 0.14 0.48 -0.73
C THR A 61 -1.21 -0.11 -0.34
N VAL A 62 -1.81 -0.92 -1.22
CA VAL A 62 -3.09 -1.59 -0.98
C VAL A 62 -2.88 -2.79 -0.05
N CYS A 63 -1.90 -3.64 -0.36
CA CYS A 63 -1.53 -4.82 0.44
C CYS A 63 -1.17 -4.47 1.89
N ALA A 64 -0.55 -3.31 2.11
CA ALA A 64 -0.25 -2.83 3.47
C ALA A 64 -1.51 -2.59 4.34
N GLY A 65 -2.69 -2.47 3.74
CA GLY A 65 -3.96 -2.28 4.45
C GLY A 65 -4.73 -3.57 4.76
N VAL A 66 -4.24 -4.74 4.31
CA VAL A 66 -4.96 -6.02 4.45
C VAL A 66 -4.88 -6.57 5.87
N LEU A 67 -3.66 -6.72 6.40
CA LEU A 67 -3.39 -7.26 7.74
C LEU A 67 -2.11 -6.66 8.31
N ARG A 68 -1.94 -6.65 9.64
CA ARG A 68 -0.72 -6.17 10.30
C ARG A 68 0.57 -6.88 9.82
N THR A 69 0.52 -8.18 9.57
CA THR A 69 1.68 -8.93 9.02
C THR A 69 2.04 -8.42 7.63
N TRP A 70 1.04 -8.22 6.78
CA TRP A 70 1.23 -7.69 5.42
C TRP A 70 1.74 -6.25 5.46
N GLN A 71 1.23 -5.44 6.37
CA GLN A 71 1.73 -4.10 6.62
C GLN A 71 3.22 -4.12 6.96
N ARG A 72 3.65 -4.97 7.91
CA ARG A 72 5.06 -5.10 8.29
C ARG A 72 5.96 -5.43 7.08
N LEU A 73 5.57 -6.41 6.28
CA LEU A 73 6.32 -6.82 5.09
C LEU A 73 6.32 -5.72 4.00
N CYS A 74 5.18 -5.06 3.78
CA CYS A 74 5.03 -4.00 2.79
C CYS A 74 5.64 -2.65 3.23
N GLU A 75 6.02 -2.48 4.49
CA GLU A 75 6.68 -1.27 5.00
C GLU A 75 8.22 -1.36 4.97
N ASP A 76 8.80 -2.51 4.60
CA ASP A 76 10.26 -2.71 4.58
C ASP A 76 10.97 -1.80 3.56
N TYR A 77 12.07 -1.18 4.00
CA TYR A 77 12.94 -0.35 3.16
C TYR A 77 13.46 -1.11 1.93
N ARG A 78 13.70 -2.41 2.05
CA ARG A 78 14.26 -3.26 0.96
C ARG A 78 13.31 -3.36 -0.23
N MET A 79 12.00 -3.21 0.01
CA MET A 79 10.99 -3.21 -1.05
C MET A 79 10.90 -1.87 -1.77
N TRP A 80 10.93 -0.78 -0.99
CA TRP A 80 10.70 0.56 -1.54
C TRP A 80 11.94 1.17 -2.20
N ARG A 81 13.14 0.92 -1.67
CA ARG A 81 14.38 1.48 -2.22
C ARG A 81 14.58 1.15 -3.71
N PRO A 82 14.60 -0.13 -4.15
CA PRO A 82 14.83 -0.46 -5.55
C PRO A 82 13.72 0.09 -6.45
N LYS A 83 12.45 -0.01 -6.04
CA LYS A 83 11.30 0.49 -6.82
C LYS A 83 11.29 2.00 -6.98
N CYS A 84 11.75 2.74 -5.96
CA CYS A 84 11.92 4.18 -6.05
C CYS A 84 13.10 4.57 -6.95
N LEU A 85 14.22 3.86 -6.85
CA LEU A 85 15.40 4.10 -7.68
C LEU A 85 15.11 3.80 -9.16
N GLU A 86 14.39 2.73 -9.47
CA GLU A 86 13.91 2.39 -10.82
C GLU A 86 13.08 3.53 -11.44
N LYS A 87 12.29 4.24 -10.62
CA LYS A 87 11.51 5.42 -11.02
C LYS A 87 12.33 6.72 -11.04
N GLY A 88 13.63 6.68 -10.79
CA GLY A 88 14.51 7.85 -10.72
C GLY A 88 14.26 8.74 -9.49
N TYR A 89 13.65 8.20 -8.43
CA TYR A 89 13.43 8.96 -7.20
C TYR A 89 14.69 8.95 -6.35
N VAL A 90 15.21 10.15 -6.08
CA VAL A 90 16.36 10.35 -5.20
C VAL A 90 15.87 10.87 -3.86
N LYS A 91 16.37 10.28 -2.77
CA LYS A 91 16.18 10.85 -1.44
C LYS A 91 17.08 12.08 -1.35
N PHE A 92 16.48 13.26 -1.37
CA PHE A 92 17.23 14.48 -1.11
C PHE A 92 17.75 14.43 0.32
N ASP A 93 19.00 14.85 0.50
CA ASP A 93 19.53 15.12 1.82
C ASP A 93 18.63 16.13 2.52
N ALA A 94 18.55 16.03 3.85
CA ALA A 94 17.85 17.03 4.62
C ALA A 94 18.39 18.40 4.23
N PRO A 95 17.53 19.40 3.95
CA PRO A 95 18.00 20.70 3.47
C PRO A 95 19.07 21.23 4.42
N SER A 96 20.31 21.41 3.92
CA SER A 96 21.45 21.87 4.73
C SER A 96 21.11 23.14 5.48
N PHE A 97 20.29 23.99 4.88
CA PHE A 97 19.80 25.25 5.43
C PHE A 97 19.11 25.12 6.81
N ARG A 98 18.42 23.99 7.10
CA ARG A 98 17.77 23.77 8.41
C ARG A 98 18.78 23.47 9.52
N PHE A 99 19.89 22.81 9.20
CA PHE A 99 20.94 22.47 10.17
C PHE A 99 21.98 23.60 10.32
N LEU A 100 22.21 24.37 9.26
CA LEU A 100 23.13 25.52 9.25
C LEU A 100 22.50 26.80 9.85
N GLY A 101 21.28 26.73 10.40
CA GLY A 101 20.63 27.88 11.03
C GLY A 101 20.16 28.97 10.07
N GLY A 102 20.17 28.73 8.75
CA GLY A 102 19.74 29.73 7.77
C GLY A 102 18.27 30.16 7.92
N TRP A 103 17.41 29.27 8.43
CA TRP A 103 16.02 29.61 8.78
C TRP A 103 15.96 30.54 9.99
N ALA A 104 16.86 30.38 10.97
CA ALA A 104 16.97 31.27 12.12
C ALA A 104 17.50 32.65 11.69
N ALA A 105 18.45 32.70 10.75
CA ALA A 105 18.93 33.94 10.15
C ALA A 105 17.82 34.70 9.40
N ASN A 106 16.99 33.99 8.62
CA ASN A 106 15.83 34.59 7.95
C ASN A 106 14.73 35.05 8.95
N ARG A 107 14.60 34.38 10.10
CA ARG A 107 13.68 34.80 11.18
C ARG A 107 14.19 36.02 11.94
N ALA A 108 15.50 36.13 12.14
CA ALA A 108 16.14 37.24 12.85
C ALA A 108 16.22 38.53 12.01
N ASN A 109 16.05 38.43 10.69
CA ASN A 109 15.99 39.58 9.81
C ASN A 109 14.56 40.17 9.82
N GLU A 110 14.32 41.13 10.72
CA GLU A 110 13.03 41.80 10.91
C GLU A 110 12.49 42.48 9.63
N GLN A 111 13.37 42.81 8.67
CA GLN A 111 12.97 43.49 7.43
C GLN A 111 12.59 42.54 6.27
N ALA A 112 12.85 41.23 6.35
CA ALA A 112 12.68 40.31 5.22
C ALA A 112 11.60 39.21 5.42
N GLY A 113 10.97 39.16 6.60
CA GLY A 113 10.05 38.10 6.98
C GLY A 113 8.58 38.51 6.93
N ILE A 114 7.71 37.62 6.43
CA ILE A 114 6.28 37.67 6.75
C ILE A 114 6.14 37.43 8.25
N THR A 115 5.70 38.42 9.02
CA THR A 115 5.40 38.26 10.45
C THR A 115 4.21 37.32 10.60
N ILE A 116 4.47 36.03 10.77
CA ILE A 116 3.42 35.07 11.12
C ILE A 116 3.07 35.34 12.58
N PHE A 117 1.95 36.05 12.80
CA PHE A 117 1.49 36.55 14.11
C PHE A 117 1.18 35.46 15.16
N SER A 118 1.43 34.19 14.82
CA SER A 118 1.20 33.02 15.65
C SER A 118 2.17 31.92 15.19
N HIS A 119 3.46 32.10 15.48
CA HIS A 119 4.34 30.94 15.44
C HIS A 119 4.15 30.22 16.77
N MET A 120 3.62 28.99 16.70
CA MET A 120 3.61 28.05 17.81
C MET A 120 5.00 28.05 18.47
N ASP A 121 5.07 28.16 19.79
CA ASP A 121 6.33 28.16 20.52
C ASP A 121 7.15 26.92 20.12
N LEU A 122 8.48 27.04 20.03
CA LEU A 122 9.34 25.91 19.66
C LEU A 122 9.16 24.77 20.65
N GLN A 123 9.02 25.07 21.95
CA GLN A 123 8.78 24.09 22.99
C GLN A 123 7.45 23.35 22.74
N GLU A 124 6.38 24.11 22.48
CA GLU A 124 5.05 23.59 22.17
C GLU A 124 5.04 22.77 20.87
N ALA A 125 5.81 23.18 19.86
CA ALA A 125 5.97 22.44 18.61
C ALA A 125 6.73 21.11 18.81
N TYR A 126 7.75 21.09 19.68
CA TYR A 126 8.46 19.86 20.05
C TYR A 126 7.58 18.91 20.86
N GLN A 127 6.80 19.44 21.81
CA GLN A 127 5.83 18.66 22.60
C GLN A 127 4.75 18.07 21.71
N ASN A 128 4.09 18.87 20.87
CA ASN A 128 3.12 18.40 19.88
C ASN A 128 3.70 17.33 18.96
N ARG A 129 4.96 17.47 18.51
CA ARG A 129 5.63 16.46 17.68
C ARG A 129 5.79 15.15 18.44
N ARG A 130 6.27 15.21 19.68
CA ARG A 130 6.50 14.03 20.54
C ARG A 130 5.19 13.35 20.93
N GLU A 131 4.15 14.11 21.26
CA GLU A 131 2.81 13.58 21.54
C GLU A 131 2.20 12.90 20.33
N ARG A 132 2.33 13.50 19.13
CA ARG A 132 1.91 12.86 17.87
C ARG A 132 2.70 11.59 17.57
N GLU A 133 3.99 11.56 17.88
CA GLU A 133 4.85 10.39 17.74
C GLU A 133 4.46 9.25 18.70
N ILE A 134 4.00 9.59 19.91
CA ILE A 134 3.47 8.62 20.88
C ILE A 134 2.07 8.13 20.45
N ALA A 135 1.18 9.05 20.05
CA ALA A 135 -0.22 8.76 19.75
C ALA A 135 -0.42 8.01 18.43
N TYR A 136 0.34 8.36 17.39
CA TYR A 136 0.21 7.79 16.05
C TYR A 136 1.38 6.87 15.67
N GLY A 137 2.28 6.59 16.62
CA GLY A 137 3.58 6.01 16.33
C GLY A 137 4.46 6.99 15.55
N GLN A 138 5.68 6.58 15.25
CA GLN A 138 6.47 7.33 14.31
C GLN A 138 5.73 7.34 12.97
N CYS A 139 5.41 8.52 12.44
CA CYS A 139 5.23 8.67 10.99
C CYS A 139 6.46 8.15 10.19
N TYR A 140 7.55 7.83 10.90
CA TYR A 140 8.77 7.11 10.51
C TYR A 140 8.75 5.57 10.68
N GLU A 141 7.68 4.93 11.19
CA GLU A 141 7.51 3.47 11.05
C GLU A 141 7.40 3.08 9.56
N ARG A 142 6.88 4.01 8.74
CA ARG A 142 6.91 3.85 7.29
C ARG A 142 8.32 4.03 6.77
N SER A 143 8.74 3.12 5.90
CA SER A 143 10.00 3.26 5.17
C SER A 143 10.13 4.67 4.58
N SER A 144 11.28 5.33 4.84
CA SER A 144 11.54 6.67 4.29
C SER A 144 11.40 6.72 2.76
N TRP A 145 11.66 5.59 2.09
CA TRP A 145 11.45 5.42 0.65
C TRP A 145 9.97 5.34 0.26
N LYS A 146 9.13 4.69 1.07
CA LYS A 146 7.66 4.72 0.89
C LYS A 146 7.12 6.14 1.02
N SER A 147 7.55 6.86 2.04
CA SER A 147 7.17 8.26 2.25
C SER A 147 7.59 9.15 1.07
N LEU A 148 8.78 8.94 0.51
CA LEU A 148 9.23 9.61 -0.71
C LEU A 148 8.32 9.30 -1.91
N TYR A 149 8.00 8.02 -2.14
CA TYR A 149 7.09 7.59 -3.20
C TYR A 149 5.71 8.24 -3.09
N LEU A 150 5.09 8.17 -1.90
CA LEU A 150 3.78 8.74 -1.65
C LEU A 150 3.77 10.26 -1.83
N ARG A 151 4.84 10.95 -1.38
CA ARG A 151 5.00 12.39 -1.61
C ARG A 151 5.09 12.73 -3.09
N LYS A 152 5.87 11.98 -3.88
CA LYS A 152 5.97 12.18 -5.34
C LYS A 152 4.61 11.96 -6.02
N LYS A 153 3.90 10.88 -5.67
CA LYS A 153 2.55 10.61 -6.18
C LYS A 153 1.57 11.74 -5.87
N ARG A 154 1.59 12.26 -4.63
CA ARG A 154 0.77 13.41 -4.21
C ARG A 154 1.13 14.69 -4.96
N ILE A 155 2.41 14.98 -5.13
CA ILE A 155 2.87 16.14 -5.91
C ILE A 155 2.33 16.06 -7.33
N ILE A 156 2.52 14.93 -8.02
CA ILE A 156 2.02 14.72 -9.38
C ILE A 156 0.49 14.88 -9.45
N ALA A 157 -0.24 14.28 -8.51
CA ALA A 157 -1.71 14.40 -8.45
C ALA A 157 -2.15 15.86 -8.28
N ASN A 158 -1.52 16.61 -7.37
CA ASN A 158 -1.79 18.02 -7.16
C ASN A 158 -1.50 18.88 -8.39
N TRP A 159 -0.42 18.58 -9.13
CA TRP A 159 -0.12 19.30 -10.38
C TRP A 159 -1.12 18.98 -11.47
N ARG A 160 -1.58 17.72 -11.59
CA ARG A 160 -2.61 17.32 -12.54
C ARG A 160 -3.98 17.93 -12.25
N SER A 161 -4.34 18.08 -10.98
CA SER A 161 -5.61 18.72 -10.59
C SER A 161 -5.58 20.25 -10.72
N ARG A 162 -4.41 20.83 -10.99
CA ARG A 162 -4.19 22.28 -11.13
C ARG A 162 -3.84 22.70 -12.57
N ALA A 163 -3.84 21.76 -13.52
CA ALA A 163 -3.75 22.11 -14.93
C ALA A 163 -5.03 22.89 -15.30
N ILE A 164 -4.84 24.14 -15.74
CA ILE A 164 -5.89 25.07 -16.20
C ILE A 164 -6.42 24.59 -17.56
#